data_AF-A0A1Z8NMD6-F1
#
_entry.id   AF-A0A1Z8NMD6-F1
#
_cell.length_a   1.000
_cell.length_b   1.000
_cell.length_c   1.000
_cell.angle_alpha   90.00
_cell.angle_beta   90.00
_cell.angle_gamma   90.00
#
_symmetry.space_group_name_H-M   'P 1'
#
loop_
_entity.id
_entity.type
_entity.pdbx_description
1 polymer ?
#
loop_
_entity_poly.entity_id
_entity_poly.type
_entity_poly.pdbx_seq_one_letter_code
_entity_poly.pdbx_strand_id
1 'polypeptide(L)'
;MTIAQRLSPLLGLLLLTACRWPEADRERNAAIETAASAHADTICLTSAQMDRESAQTLADVADLMAKEPGPKDDSTLAAIAGARLARTRGCVE
;
A
#
# COMPACT_ATOMS: atom_id res chain seq x y z
N MET A 1 -36.79 -39.54 -9.80
CA MET A 1 -35.61 -38.89 -10.41
C MET A 1 -35.34 -37.61 -9.64
N THR A 2 -34.35 -37.65 -8.75
CA THR A 2 -34.12 -36.65 -7.70
C THR A 2 -33.16 -35.57 -8.22
N ILE A 3 -33.70 -34.39 -8.55
CA ILE A 3 -32.94 -33.24 -9.09
C ILE A 3 -32.05 -32.57 -8.02
N ALA A 4 -32.14 -32.99 -6.75
CA ALA A 4 -31.51 -32.31 -5.61
C ALA A 4 -29.99 -32.56 -5.44
N GLN A 5 -29.36 -33.45 -6.19
CA GLN A 5 -27.98 -33.91 -5.91
C GLN A 5 -26.85 -33.20 -6.69
N ARG A 6 -27.16 -32.19 -7.51
CA ARG A 6 -26.15 -31.51 -8.36
C ARG A 6 -25.80 -30.06 -7.96
N LEU A 7 -26.40 -29.53 -6.89
CA LEU A 7 -26.19 -28.14 -6.44
C LEU A 7 -25.08 -27.97 -5.39
N SER A 8 -24.60 -29.03 -4.76
CA SER A 8 -23.58 -28.96 -3.70
C SER A 8 -22.15 -28.56 -4.12
N PRO A 9 -21.59 -28.95 -5.28
CA PRO A 9 -20.20 -28.59 -5.58
C PRO A 9 -20.04 -27.10 -5.94
N LEU A 10 -21.09 -26.46 -6.45
CA LEU A 10 -21.07 -25.03 -6.80
C LEU A 10 -21.06 -24.13 -5.56
N LEU A 11 -21.80 -24.50 -4.51
CA LEU A 11 -21.81 -23.75 -3.25
C LEU A 11 -20.44 -23.86 -2.53
N GLY A 12 -19.81 -25.04 -2.57
CA GLY A 12 -18.47 -25.25 -2.00
C GLY A 12 -17.38 -24.46 -2.73
N LEU A 13 -17.45 -24.36 -4.06
CA LEU A 13 -16.54 -23.51 -4.85
C LEU A 13 -16.72 -22.01 -4.56
N LEU A 14 -17.97 -21.55 -4.41
CA LEU A 14 -18.29 -20.15 -4.07
C LEU A 14 -17.76 -19.73 -2.68
N LEU A 15 -17.78 -20.65 -1.71
CA LEU A 15 -17.23 -20.42 -0.36
C LEU A 15 -15.69 -20.34 -0.37
N LEU A 16 -15.01 -21.13 -1.20
CA LEU A 16 -13.55 -21.08 -1.34
C LEU A 16 -13.04 -19.78 -1.96
N THR A 17 -13.81 -19.14 -2.85
CA THR A 17 -13.43 -17.86 -3.45
C THR A 17 -13.62 -16.68 -2.49
N ALA A 18 -14.57 -16.76 -1.57
CA ALA A 18 -14.81 -15.72 -0.55
C ALA A 18 -13.73 -15.70 0.54
N CYS A 19 -13.13 -16.85 0.88
CA CYS A 19 -12.05 -16.93 1.87
C CYS A 19 -10.67 -16.52 1.33
N ARG A 20 -10.45 -16.45 0.00
CA ARG A 20 -9.15 -16.07 -0.57
C ARG A 20 -8.94 -14.56 -0.71
N TRP A 21 -10.02 -13.81 -0.88
CA TRP A 21 -9.98 -12.35 -0.96
C TRP A 21 -9.34 -11.69 0.28
N PRO A 22 -9.71 -12.05 1.53
CA PRO A 22 -9.12 -11.41 2.71
C PRO A 22 -7.64 -11.77 2.94
N GLU A 23 -7.11 -12.83 2.31
CA GLU A 23 -5.69 -13.17 2.38
C GLU A 23 -4.88 -12.39 1.33
N ALA A 24 -5.38 -12.31 0.09
CA ALA A 24 -4.74 -11.56 -0.99
C ALA A 24 -4.67 -10.05 -0.69
N ASP A 25 -5.74 -9.48 -0.12
CA ASP A 25 -5.73 -8.09 0.33
C ASP A 25 -4.74 -7.86 1.48
N ARG A 26 -4.58 -8.83 2.39
CA ARG A 26 -3.59 -8.77 3.47
C ARG A 26 -2.16 -8.78 2.94
N GLU A 27 -1.84 -9.69 2.03
CA GLU A 27 -0.51 -9.76 1.40
C GLU A 27 -0.18 -8.48 0.63
N ARG A 28 -1.14 -7.95 -0.14
CA ARG A 28 -0.98 -6.69 -0.85
C ARG A 28 -0.73 -5.53 0.10
N ASN A 29 -1.50 -5.40 1.17
CA ASN A 29 -1.29 -4.34 2.16
C ASN A 29 0.08 -4.45 2.84
N ALA A 30 0.53 -5.66 3.18
CA ALA A 30 1.86 -5.89 3.75
C ALA A 30 2.99 -5.49 2.77
N ALA A 31 2.81 -5.75 1.47
CA ALA A 31 3.75 -5.31 0.45
C ALA A 31 3.81 -3.77 0.35
N ILE A 32 2.66 -3.10 0.39
CA ILE A 32 2.58 -1.62 0.41
C ILE A 32 3.27 -1.07 1.66
N GLU A 33 3.05 -1.64 2.83
CA GLU A 33 3.69 -1.21 4.09
C GLU A 33 5.22 -1.38 4.05
N THR A 34 5.68 -2.49 3.46
CA THR A 34 7.11 -2.75 3.26
C THR A 34 7.73 -1.72 2.31
N ALA A 35 7.08 -1.46 1.18
CA ALA A 35 7.52 -0.45 0.23
C ALA A 35 7.48 0.97 0.82
N ALA A 36 6.46 1.30 1.61
CA ALA A 36 6.37 2.55 2.34
C ALA A 36 7.53 2.74 3.30
N SER A 37 7.94 1.68 4.01
CA SER A 37 9.12 1.71 4.88
C SER A 37 10.39 2.02 4.11
N ALA A 38 10.58 1.41 2.93
CA ALA A 38 11.73 1.68 2.07
C ALA A 38 11.74 3.13 1.51
N HIS A 39 10.58 3.68 1.13
CA HIS A 39 10.45 5.08 0.75
C HIS A 39 10.80 6.02 1.92
N ALA A 40 10.33 5.70 3.12
CA ALA A 40 10.65 6.47 4.32
C ALA A 40 12.16 6.45 4.60
N ASP A 41 12.80 5.29 4.52
CA ASP A 41 14.24 5.13 4.69
C ASP A 41 15.00 5.97 3.66
N THR A 42 14.56 5.96 2.41
CA THR A 42 15.15 6.78 1.34
C THR A 42 15.06 8.27 1.65
N ILE A 43 13.89 8.76 2.06
CA ILE A 43 13.71 10.17 2.44
C ILE A 43 14.59 10.54 3.63
N CYS A 44 14.65 9.67 4.65
CA CYS A 44 15.52 9.86 5.81
C CYS A 44 17.01 9.89 5.46
N LEU A 45 17.47 8.97 4.61
CA LEU A 45 18.84 8.94 4.13
C LEU A 45 19.17 10.20 3.32
N THR A 46 18.29 10.61 2.40
CA THR A 46 18.44 11.85 1.62
C THR A 46 18.55 13.06 2.54
N SER A 47 17.69 13.17 3.56
CA SER A 47 17.75 14.27 4.52
C SER A 47 19.04 14.31 5.32
N ALA A 48 19.61 13.15 5.65
CA ALA A 48 20.80 13.07 6.48
C ALA A 48 22.11 13.20 5.68
N GLN A 49 22.14 12.70 4.43
CA GLN A 49 23.38 12.50 3.68
C GLN A 49 23.52 13.41 2.46
N MET A 50 22.41 13.88 1.88
CA MET A 50 22.45 14.72 0.68
C MET A 50 22.07 16.15 1.02
N ASP A 51 20.78 16.36 1.25
CA ASP A 51 20.21 17.68 1.46
C ASP A 51 18.78 17.54 2.02
N ARG A 52 18.48 18.38 3.02
CA ARG A 52 17.19 18.37 3.72
C ARG A 52 16.09 18.93 2.83
N GLU A 53 16.37 19.93 2.00
CA GLU A 53 15.38 20.53 1.09
C GLU A 53 14.96 19.54 0.00
N SER A 54 15.89 18.76 -0.51
CA SER A 54 15.62 17.67 -1.46
C SER A 54 14.74 16.58 -0.85
N ALA A 55 15.01 16.19 0.40
CA ALA A 55 14.16 15.25 1.13
C ALA A 55 12.76 15.82 1.39
N GLN A 56 12.66 17.11 1.74
CA GLN A 56 11.40 17.82 1.90
C GLN A 56 10.60 17.81 0.59
N THR A 57 11.27 18.10 -0.53
CA THR A 57 10.65 18.09 -1.86
C THR A 57 10.06 16.72 -2.19
N LEU A 58 10.78 15.63 -1.88
CA LEU A 58 10.25 14.28 -2.09
C LEU A 58 8.99 14.00 -1.25
N ALA A 59 8.97 14.45 0.00
CA ALA A 59 7.81 14.32 0.86
C ALA A 59 6.62 15.17 0.36
N ASP A 60 6.89 16.40 -0.09
CA ASP A 60 5.87 17.31 -0.59
C ASP A 60 5.28 16.83 -1.92
N VAL A 61 6.08 16.23 -2.81
CA VAL A 61 5.58 15.59 -4.03
C VAL A 61 4.63 14.45 -3.69
N ALA A 62 4.97 13.62 -2.70
CA ALA A 62 4.06 12.57 -2.24
C ALA A 62 2.74 13.14 -1.71
N ASP A 63 2.77 14.28 -1.01
CA ASP A 63 1.54 14.96 -0.56
C ASP A 63 0.72 15.54 -1.72
N LEU A 64 1.37 16.00 -2.80
CA LEU A 64 0.67 16.39 -4.02
C LEU A 64 -0.02 15.18 -4.65
N MET A 65 0.66 14.03 -4.75
CA MET A 65 0.06 12.79 -5.24
C MET A 65 -1.15 12.37 -4.39
N ALA A 66 -1.09 12.56 -3.06
CA ALA A 66 -2.21 12.26 -2.18
C ALA A 66 -3.45 13.13 -2.45
N LYS A 67 -3.27 14.36 -2.94
CA LYS A 67 -4.34 15.30 -3.27
C LYS A 67 -4.94 15.09 -4.66
N GLU A 68 -4.22 14.42 -5.55
CA GLU A 68 -4.73 14.12 -6.89
C GLU A 68 -6.02 13.29 -6.83
N PRO A 69 -7.06 13.60 -7.61
CA PRO A 69 -8.28 12.81 -7.65
C PRO A 69 -8.06 11.46 -8.34
N GLY A 70 -8.90 10.47 -8.00
CA GLY A 70 -8.90 9.16 -8.64
C GLY A 70 -8.05 8.09 -7.93
N PRO A 71 -8.19 6.82 -8.37
CA PRO A 71 -7.51 5.68 -7.76
C PRO A 71 -5.99 5.80 -7.91
N LYS A 72 -5.27 5.34 -6.90
CA LYS A 72 -3.80 5.25 -6.90
C LYS A 72 -3.38 3.81 -7.02
N ASP A 73 -2.32 3.58 -7.79
CA ASP A 73 -1.64 2.29 -7.79
C ASP A 73 -0.87 2.10 -6.47
N ASP A 74 -0.45 0.85 -6.23
CA ASP A 74 0.21 0.45 -4.98
C ASP A 74 1.55 1.16 -4.76
N SER A 75 2.28 1.49 -5.83
CA SER A 75 3.54 2.25 -5.73
C SER A 75 3.27 3.67 -5.25
N THR A 76 2.24 4.32 -5.81
CA THR A 76 1.84 5.66 -5.38
C THR A 76 1.37 5.65 -3.93
N LEU A 77 0.56 4.65 -3.53
CA LEU A 77 0.11 4.50 -2.13
C LEU A 77 1.29 4.30 -1.18
N ALA A 78 2.27 3.47 -1.57
CA ALA A 78 3.48 3.24 -0.80
C ALA A 78 4.33 4.51 -0.65
N ALA A 79 4.50 5.30 -1.72
CA ALA A 79 5.23 6.56 -1.67
C ALA A 79 4.58 7.57 -0.71
N ILE A 80 3.26 7.72 -0.76
CA ILE A 80 2.49 8.57 0.16
C ILE A 80 2.64 8.11 1.61
N ALA A 81 2.46 6.82 1.86
CA ALA A 81 2.61 6.25 3.20
C ALA A 81 4.05 6.38 3.72
N GLY A 82 5.04 6.22 2.84
CA GLY A 82 6.45 6.36 3.16
C GLY A 82 6.85 7.79 3.50
N ALA A 83 6.36 8.78 2.76
CA ALA A 83 6.56 10.19 3.09
C ALA A 83 5.96 10.54 4.46
N ARG A 84 4.73 10.07 4.73
CA ARG A 84 4.10 10.24 6.05
C ARG A 84 4.94 9.60 7.16
N LEU A 85 5.45 8.39 6.94
CA LEU A 85 6.30 7.69 7.90
C LEU A 85 7.63 8.44 8.13
N ALA A 86 8.25 9.00 7.10
CA ALA A 86 9.45 9.83 7.24
C ALA A 86 9.20 11.08 8.11
N ARG A 87 8.05 11.75 7.98
CA ARG A 87 7.61 12.85 8.86
C ARG A 87 7.48 12.38 10.31
N THR A 88 6.82 11.25 10.55
CA THR A 88 6.69 10.70 11.92
C THR A 88 8.02 10.33 12.56
N ARG A 89 9.04 10.02 11.73
CA ARG A 89 10.41 9.75 12.18
C ARG A 89 11.24 11.03 12.37
N GLY A 90 10.71 12.20 12.03
CA GLY A 90 11.40 13.49 12.15
C GLY A 90 12.48 13.74 11.08
N CYS A 91 12.45 12.98 9.99
CA CYS A 91 13.42 13.11 8.90
C CYS A 91 13.16 14.35 8.04
N VAL A 92 11.89 14.71 7.90
CA VAL A 92 11.41 15.89 7.18
C VAL A 92 10.31 16.52 8.02
N GLU A 93 10.02 17.80 7.77
CA GLU A 93 8.82 18.43 8.33
C GLU A 93 7.59 17.78 7.72
#